data_AF-A0AAF0BXR3-F1
#
_entry.id   AF-A0AAF0BXR3-F1
#
_cell.length_a   1.000
_cell.length_b   1.000
_cell.length_c   1.000
_cell.angle_alpha   90.00
_cell.angle_beta   90.00
_cell.angle_gamma   90.00
#
_symmetry.space_group_name_H-M   'P 1'
#
loop_
_entity.id
_entity.type
_entity.pdbx_description
1 polymer ?
#
loop_
_entity_poly.entity_id
_entity_poly.type
_entity_poly.pdbx_seq_one_letter_code
_entity_poly.pdbx_strand_id
1 'polypeptide(L)'
;MQEFCQVNYGVTFPMFSKVEVNGDGAHPLYKWLRSEKGGVLGSKIKWNFTKFLVGKDGKVLKRYASTTKPEKLKGDIEDALA
;
A
#
# COMPACT_ATOMS: atom_id res chain seq x y z
N MET A 1 -15.66 -5.76 -22.68
CA MET A 1 -15.00 -4.72 -23.48
C MET A 1 -13.62 -4.50 -22.91
N GLN A 2 -12.60 -5.00 -23.62
CA GLN A 2 -11.16 -4.75 -23.44
C GLN A 2 -10.62 -5.22 -22.08
N GLU A 3 -10.28 -6.50 -21.93
CA GLU A 3 -8.89 -6.96 -22.17
C GLU A 3 -7.88 -5.83 -21.92
N PHE A 4 -7.79 -5.40 -20.67
CA PHE A 4 -6.63 -4.66 -20.20
C PHE A 4 -5.48 -5.68 -20.14
N CYS A 5 -4.75 -5.73 -21.26
CA CYS A 5 -3.60 -6.59 -21.50
C CYS A 5 -2.77 -6.78 -20.23
N GLN A 6 -2.46 -8.03 -19.93
CA GLN A 6 -1.63 -8.45 -18.80
C GLN A 6 -0.36 -7.59 -18.74
N VAL A 7 -0.33 -6.61 -17.84
CA VAL A 7 0.92 -5.95 -17.49
C VAL A 7 1.61 -6.89 -16.51
N ASN A 8 2.33 -7.86 -17.08
CA ASN A 8 3.18 -8.78 -16.35
C ASN A 8 4.34 -7.98 -15.73
N TYR A 9 4.12 -7.34 -14.59
CA TYR A 9 5.18 -6.78 -13.73
C TYR A 9 6.07 -7.88 -13.11
N GLY A 10 5.98 -9.13 -13.58
CA GLY A 10 6.67 -10.30 -13.02
C GLY A 10 6.18 -10.67 -11.61
N VAL A 11 4.99 -10.22 -11.21
CA VAL A 11 4.44 -10.43 -9.86
C VAL A 11 3.43 -11.56 -9.86
N THR A 12 3.45 -12.39 -8.82
CA THR A 12 2.50 -13.50 -8.63
C THR A 12 1.25 -13.10 -7.85
N PHE A 13 1.19 -11.86 -7.36
CA PHE A 13 0.07 -11.33 -6.57
C PHE A 13 -0.94 -10.58 -7.45
N PRO A 14 -2.21 -10.48 -7.00
CA PRO A 14 -3.25 -9.76 -7.74
C PRO A 14 -2.91 -8.29 -7.92
N MET A 15 -3.08 -7.78 -9.14
CA MET A 15 -3.04 -6.35 -9.44
C MET A 15 -4.46 -5.83 -9.61
N PHE A 16 -4.78 -4.75 -8.91
CA PHE A 16 -6.07 -4.08 -9.01
C PHE A 16 -6.07 -3.03 -10.13
N SER A 17 -7.25 -2.56 -10.52
CA SER A 17 -7.40 -1.44 -11.44
C SER A 17 -6.68 -0.19 -10.93
N LYS A 18 -6.18 0.64 -11.84
CA LYS A 18 -5.54 1.91 -11.49
C LYS A 18 -6.53 2.84 -10.79
N VAL A 19 -6.15 3.39 -9.65
CA VAL A 19 -6.94 4.35 -8.86
C VAL A 19 -6.11 5.56 -8.44
N GLU A 20 -6.77 6.66 -8.12
CA GLU A 20 -6.13 7.82 -7.50
C GLU A 20 -5.87 7.56 -6.01
N VAL A 21 -4.65 7.84 -5.56
CA VAL A 21 -4.23 7.66 -4.16
C VAL A 21 -4.11 8.97 -3.39
N ASN A 22 -4.17 10.11 -4.09
CA ASN A 22 -4.15 11.46 -3.54
C ASN A 22 -5.18 12.35 -4.26
N GLY A 23 -5.44 13.55 -3.72
CA GLY A 23 -6.43 14.49 -4.26
C GLY A 23 -7.85 14.16 -3.81
N ASP A 24 -8.80 14.94 -4.31
CA ASP A 24 -10.22 14.85 -3.95
C ASP A 24 -10.86 13.55 -4.47
N GLY A 25 -10.43 13.10 -5.64
CA GLY A 25 -10.79 11.84 -6.28
C GLY A 25 -10.13 10.59 -5.68
N ALA A 26 -9.31 10.73 -4.62
CA ALA A 26 -8.62 9.58 -4.04
C ALA A 26 -9.61 8.49 -3.58
N HIS A 27 -9.28 7.25 -3.92
CA HIS A 27 -10.09 6.09 -3.57
C HIS A 27 -10.30 6.01 -2.03
N PRO A 28 -11.50 5.66 -1.53
CA PRO A 28 -11.80 5.62 -0.10
C PRO A 28 -10.79 4.81 0.73
N LEU A 29 -10.35 3.66 0.21
CA LEU A 29 -9.29 2.85 0.83
C LEU A 29 -8.02 3.65 1.08
N TYR A 30 -7.53 4.41 0.10
CA TYR A 30 -6.31 5.20 0.24
C TYR A 30 -6.51 6.47 1.06
N LYS A 31 -7.74 7.00 1.16
CA LYS A 31 -8.08 8.06 2.14
C LYS A 31 -7.93 7.51 3.55
N TRP A 32 -8.52 6.34 3.83
CA TRP A 32 -8.45 5.66 5.12
C TRP A 32 -7.02 5.23 5.49
N LEU A 33 -6.28 4.56 4.60
CA LEU A 33 -4.89 4.15 4.87
C LEU A 33 -4.00 5.33 5.27
N ARG A 34 -4.16 6.48 4.60
CA ARG A 34 -3.39 7.70 4.87
C ARG A 34 -3.83 8.40 6.16
N SER A 35 -5.09 8.26 6.59
CA SER A 35 -5.55 8.80 7.88
C SER A 35 -5.06 7.94 9.04
N GLU A 36 -5.08 6.61 8.89
CA GLU A 36 -4.60 5.69 9.93
C GLU A 36 -3.09 5.79 10.14
N LYS A 37 -2.31 5.82 9.05
CA LYS A 37 -0.85 5.96 9.09
C LYS A 37 -0.37 7.00 8.07
N GLY A 38 -0.19 8.22 8.55
CA GLY A 38 0.47 9.30 7.82
C GLY A 38 1.95 9.04 7.56
N GLY A 39 2.55 9.82 6.67
CA GLY A 39 4.00 9.89 6.54
C GLY A 39 4.57 11.00 7.43
N VAL A 40 5.89 10.98 7.64
CA VAL A 40 6.61 11.96 8.49
C VAL A 40 6.39 13.41 8.03
N LEU A 41 6.18 13.63 6.73
CA LEU A 41 5.95 14.95 6.11
C LEU A 41 4.55 15.04 5.49
N GLY A 42 3.54 14.62 6.26
CA GLY A 42 2.13 14.63 5.89
C GLY A 42 1.60 13.28 5.39
N SER A 43 0.29 13.20 5.18
CA SER A 43 -0.40 11.94 4.88
C SER A 43 -0.32 11.53 3.40
N LYS A 44 0.00 12.45 2.48
CA LYS A 44 0.07 12.17 1.02
C LYS A 44 1.08 11.06 0.66
N ILE A 45 0.76 10.27 -0.35
CA ILE A 45 1.65 9.24 -0.91
C ILE A 45 2.47 9.88 -2.02
N LYS A 46 3.72 10.27 -1.72
CA LYS A 46 4.57 11.06 -2.63
C LYS A 46 5.29 10.24 -3.70
N TRP A 47 5.51 8.96 -3.43
CA TRP A 47 6.37 8.10 -4.26
C TRP A 47 5.70 6.75 -4.53
N ASN A 48 5.94 6.21 -5.73
CA ASN A 48 5.53 4.86 -6.11
C ASN A 48 6.14 3.81 -5.18
N PHE A 49 5.49 2.66 -5.02
CA PHE A 49 5.90 1.60 -4.09
C PHE A 49 5.90 2.00 -2.61
N THR A 50 5.03 2.92 -2.19
CA THR A 50 4.68 3.06 -0.75
C THR A 50 3.91 1.82 -0.32
N LYS A 51 4.25 1.23 0.83
CA LYS A 51 3.60 0.01 1.34
C LYS A 51 2.86 0.29 2.65
N PHE A 52 1.78 -0.43 2.88
CA PHE A 52 1.04 -0.44 4.14
C PHE A 52 0.95 -1.89 4.62
N LEU A 53 1.23 -2.13 5.90
CA LEU A 53 0.98 -3.40 6.56
C LEU A 53 -0.37 -3.30 7.28
N VAL A 54 -1.29 -4.19 6.89
CA VAL A 54 -2.62 -4.31 7.48
C VAL A 54 -2.69 -5.64 8.21
N GLY A 55 -3.10 -5.62 9.48
CA GLY A 55 -3.23 -6.81 10.32
C GLY A 55 -4.43 -7.65 9.95
N LYS A 56 -4.50 -8.87 10.51
CA LYS A 56 -5.63 -9.81 10.31
C LYS A 56 -6.98 -9.24 10.75
N ASP A 57 -6.98 -8.32 11.70
CA ASP A 57 -8.15 -7.61 12.21
C ASP A 57 -8.54 -6.38 11.35
N GLY A 58 -7.84 -6.17 10.24
CA GLY A 58 -8.07 -5.04 9.33
C GLY A 58 -7.44 -3.72 9.79
N LYS A 59 -6.68 -3.67 10.89
CA LYS A 59 -6.04 -2.43 11.34
C LYS A 59 -4.76 -2.13 10.56
N VAL A 60 -4.50 -0.86 10.29
CA VAL A 60 -3.25 -0.43 9.64
C VAL A 60 -2.13 -0.37 10.69
N LEU A 61 -1.26 -1.36 10.68
CA LEU A 61 -0.18 -1.48 11.64
C LEU A 61 0.96 -0.51 11.33
N LYS A 62 1.35 -0.41 10.05
CA LYS A 62 2.54 0.35 9.65
C LYS A 62 2.47 0.85 8.21
N ARG A 63 3.22 1.92 7.94
CA ARG A 63 3.46 2.48 6.60
C ARG A 63 4.95 2.53 6.33
N TYR A 64 5.35 2.11 5.13
CA TYR A 64 6.75 2.06 4.70
C TYR A 64 7.00 2.95 3.49
N ALA A 65 8.16 3.61 3.49
CA ALA A 65 8.60 4.39 2.36
C ALA A 65 9.00 3.48 1.19
N SER A 66 9.07 4.07 -0.01
CA SER A 66 9.49 3.37 -1.22
C SER A 66 10.88 2.74 -1.09
N THR A 67 11.77 3.38 -0.34
CA THR A 67 13.15 2.97 -0.08
C THR A 67 13.30 1.87 0.98
N THR A 68 12.22 1.52 1.69
CA THR A 68 12.26 0.41 2.64
C THR A 68 12.44 -0.91 1.89
N LYS A 69 13.55 -1.61 2.19
CA LYS A 69 13.88 -2.89 1.58
C LYS A 69 12.98 -4.03 2.12
N PRO A 70 12.68 -5.07 1.31
CA PRO A 70 11.82 -6.18 1.72
C PRO A 70 12.26 -6.90 3.00
N GLU A 71 13.58 -7.05 3.21
CA GLU A 71 14.11 -7.78 4.37
C GLU A 71 13.74 -7.08 5.68
N LYS A 72 13.58 -5.76 5.65
CA LYS A 72 13.16 -4.95 6.80
C LYS A 72 11.65 -5.06 7.10
N LEU A 73 10.86 -5.67 6.21
CA LEU A 73 9.43 -5.90 6.42
C LEU A 73 9.17 -7.23 7.12
N LYS A 74 10.09 -8.20 7.01
CA LYS A 74 9.87 -9.59 7.42
C LYS A 74 9.43 -9.71 8.88
N GLY A 75 10.16 -9.10 9.82
CA GLY A 75 9.84 -9.17 11.24
C GLY A 75 8.46 -8.58 11.55
N ASP A 76 8.15 -7.39 11.02
CA ASP A 76 6.83 -6.77 11.22
C ASP A 76 5.69 -7.64 10.64
N ILE A 77 5.94 -8.36 9.54
CA ILE A 77 4.95 -9.28 8.93
C ILE A 77 4.78 -10.52 9.81
N GLU A 78 5.87 -11.12 10.30
CA GLU A 78 5.82 -12.28 11.20
C GLU A 78 5.07 -11.94 12.49
N ASP A 79 5.33 -10.77 13.08
CA ASP A 79 4.62 -10.27 14.25
C ASP A 79 3.12 -10.05 13.98
N ALA A 80 2.76 -9.60 12.78
CA ALA A 80 1.35 -9.43 12.37
C ALA A 80 0.64 -10.77 12.09
N LEU A 81 1.40 -11.87 11.97
CA LEU A 81 0.89 -13.22 11.76
C LEU A 81 0.85 -14.07 13.02
N ALA A 82 1.51 -13.66 14.10
CA ALA A 82 1.32 -14.24 15.43
C ALA A 82 -0.12 -14.04 15.93
#